data_AF-A0A7K4CSV0-F1
#
_entry.id   AF-A0A7K4CSV0-F1
#
_cell.length_a   1.000
_cell.length_b   1.000
_cell.length_c   1.000
_cell.angle_alpha   90.00
_cell.angle_beta   90.00
_cell.angle_gamma   90.00
#
_symmetry.space_group_name_H-M   'P 1'
#
loop_
_entity.id
_entity.type
_entity.pdbx_description
1 polymer ?
#
loop_
_entity_poly.entity_id
_entity_poly.type
_entity_poly.pdbx_seq_one_letter_code
_entity_poly.pdbx_strand_id
1 'polypeptide(L)'
;MPIITSLVHAIIIMAGWSLSLVGVILAMTPGVKNKLKLHMYLELVGGLSMITGAVLGMFISILHAYIAIAAIMLLAMGIGGGMFYTTVKPAAGDNAAAGKKKQFRTMHINGGRLTNIVLLVVIVLGFLSFANLLSI
;
A
#
# COMPACT_ATOMS: atom_id res chain seq x y z
N MET A 1 10.86 27.19 -5.29
CA MET A 1 9.57 26.48 -5.11
C MET A 1 9.61 24.94 -5.23
N PRO A 2 10.52 24.25 -5.96
CA PRO A 2 10.44 22.79 -6.11
C PRO A 2 10.84 21.95 -4.88
N ILE A 3 11.57 22.53 -3.92
CA ILE A 3 12.02 21.82 -2.70
C ILE A 3 10.86 21.58 -1.74
N ILE A 4 10.00 22.59 -1.51
CA ILE A 4 8.86 22.47 -0.58
C ILE A 4 7.86 21.44 -1.09
N THR A 5 7.53 21.45 -2.38
CA THR A 5 6.63 20.46 -2.98
C THR A 5 7.20 19.04 -2.94
N SER A 6 8.52 18.88 -3.15
CA SER A 6 9.21 17.59 -3.02
C SER A 6 9.21 17.06 -1.58
N LEU A 7 9.43 17.96 -0.60
CA LEU A 7 9.34 17.62 0.83
C LEU A 7 7.92 17.22 1.22
N VAL A 8 6.92 18.00 0.81
CA VAL A 8 5.51 17.71 1.09
C VAL A 8 5.11 16.38 0.45
N HIS A 9 5.51 16.12 -0.81
CA HIS A 9 5.35 14.82 -1.46
C HIS A 9 5.94 13.68 -0.61
N ALA A 10 7.23 13.79 -0.24
CA ALA A 10 7.91 12.75 0.52
C ALA A 10 7.25 12.49 1.88
N ILE A 11 6.87 13.54 2.61
CA ILE A 11 6.21 13.43 3.91
C ILE A 11 4.87 12.69 3.77
N ILE A 12 4.05 13.07 2.78
CA ILE A 12 2.74 12.46 2.57
C ILE A 12 2.87 10.98 2.19
N ILE A 13 3.82 10.63 1.31
CA ILE A 13 4.09 9.23 0.94
C ILE A 13 4.52 8.42 2.17
N MET A 14 5.48 8.93 2.95
CA MET A 14 6.01 8.23 4.13
C MET A 14 4.96 8.07 5.22
N ALA A 15 4.12 9.09 5.45
CA ALA A 15 3.01 9.01 6.39
C ALA A 15 1.97 7.96 5.93
N GLY A 16 1.60 7.97 4.64
CA GLY A 16 0.67 7.01 4.08
C GLY A 16 1.18 5.56 4.16
N TRP A 17 2.44 5.34 3.82
CA TRP A 17 3.07 4.03 3.92
C TRP A 17 3.18 3.55 5.38
N SER A 18 3.52 4.45 6.30
CA SER A 18 3.57 4.13 7.74
C SER A 18 2.21 3.69 8.28
N LEU A 19 1.12 4.36 7.87
CA LEU A 19 -0.24 3.97 8.24
C LEU A 19 -0.59 2.57 7.71
N SER A 20 -0.24 2.26 6.47
CA SER A 20 -0.41 0.92 5.89
C SER A 20 0.35 -0.14 6.70
N LEU A 21 1.63 0.09 7.03
CA LEU A 21 2.41 -0.83 7.87
C LEU A 21 1.78 -1.08 9.25
N VAL A 22 1.27 -0.03 9.91
CA VAL A 22 0.54 -0.19 11.17
C VAL A 22 -0.71 -1.05 10.97
N GLY A 23 -1.44 -0.86 9.87
CA GLY A 23 -2.58 -1.69 9.50
C GLY A 23 -2.21 -3.18 9.38
N VAL A 24 -1.12 -3.49 8.68
CA VAL A 24 -0.59 -4.86 8.53
C VAL A 24 -0.22 -5.45 9.89
N ILE A 25 0.52 -4.70 10.73
CA ILE A 25 0.95 -5.16 12.06
C ILE A 25 -0.28 -5.48 12.92
N LEU A 26 -1.26 -4.57 12.99
CA LEU A 26 -2.49 -4.77 13.77
C LEU A 26 -3.28 -6.00 13.34
N ALA A 27 -3.33 -6.30 12.04
CA ALA A 27 -3.99 -7.51 11.53
C ALA A 27 -3.34 -8.80 12.09
N MET A 28 -2.03 -8.76 12.34
CA MET A 28 -1.25 -9.88 12.87
C MET A 28 -1.24 -9.93 14.40
N THR A 29 -1.44 -8.82 15.09
CA THR A 29 -1.42 -8.75 16.56
C THR A 29 -2.55 -9.60 17.18
N PRO A 30 -2.22 -10.53 18.10
CA PRO A 30 -3.21 -11.28 18.88
C PRO A 30 -4.03 -10.37 19.81
N GLY A 31 -5.28 -10.71 20.10
CA GLY A 31 -6.10 -10.01 21.10
C GLY A 31 -6.69 -8.66 20.68
N VAL A 32 -6.28 -8.08 19.54
CA VAL A 32 -6.86 -6.82 19.03
C VAL A 32 -8.27 -7.06 18.47
N LYS A 33 -9.28 -6.47 19.12
CA LYS A 33 -10.66 -6.46 18.62
C LYS A 33 -10.75 -5.65 17.33
N ASN A 34 -11.62 -6.07 16.41
CA ASN A 34 -11.87 -5.38 15.12
C ASN A 34 -10.63 -5.20 14.22
N LYS A 35 -9.56 -5.98 14.40
CA LYS A 35 -8.29 -5.82 13.69
C LYS A 35 -8.39 -5.82 12.16
N LEU A 36 -9.28 -6.63 11.58
CA LEU A 36 -9.53 -6.66 10.13
C LEU A 36 -10.14 -5.34 9.62
N LYS A 37 -11.06 -4.76 10.40
CA LYS A 37 -11.69 -3.47 10.08
C LYS A 37 -10.67 -2.33 10.21
N LEU A 38 -9.86 -2.35 11.27
CA LEU A 38 -8.78 -1.38 11.47
C LEU A 38 -7.72 -1.48 10.37
N HIS A 39 -7.29 -2.69 10.00
CA HIS A 39 -6.40 -2.93 8.86
C HIS A 39 -6.97 -2.29 7.60
N MET A 40 -8.21 -2.61 7.22
CA MET A 40 -8.85 -2.03 6.04
C MET A 40 -8.88 -0.50 6.06
N TYR A 41 -9.24 0.11 7.20
CA TYR A 41 -9.26 1.58 7.29
C TYR A 41 -7.88 2.19 7.14
N LEU A 42 -6.87 1.60 7.78
CA LEU A 42 -5.50 2.10 7.73
C LEU A 42 -4.88 1.93 6.33
N GLU A 43 -5.17 0.82 5.64
CA GLU A 43 -4.78 0.62 4.24
C GLU A 43 -5.48 1.64 3.32
N LEU A 44 -6.76 1.91 3.54
CA LEU A 44 -7.52 2.87 2.73
C LEU A 44 -7.00 4.29 2.94
N VAL A 45 -6.82 4.73 4.18
CA VAL A 45 -6.30 6.07 4.51
C VAL A 45 -4.86 6.19 4.02
N GLY A 46 -4.01 5.20 4.30
CA GLY A 46 -2.63 5.17 3.83
C GLY A 46 -2.53 5.20 2.31
N GLY A 47 -3.38 4.43 1.62
CA GLY A 47 -3.49 4.43 0.16
C GLY A 47 -3.93 5.76 -0.43
N LEU A 48 -4.94 6.40 0.15
CA LEU A 48 -5.37 7.74 -0.26
C LEU A 48 -4.27 8.78 -0.05
N SER A 49 -3.58 8.74 1.10
CA SER A 49 -2.42 9.60 1.34
C SER A 49 -1.34 9.38 0.28
N MET A 50 -1.00 8.12 -0.03
CA MET A 50 0.02 7.82 -1.06
C MET A 50 -0.39 8.30 -2.45
N ILE A 51 -1.66 8.20 -2.82
CA ILE A 51 -2.19 8.76 -4.07
C ILE A 51 -2.06 10.29 -4.09
N THR A 52 -2.45 10.97 -3.01
CA THR A 52 -2.29 12.43 -2.91
C THR A 52 -0.83 12.84 -3.01
N GLY A 53 0.06 12.14 -2.32
CA GLY A 53 1.51 12.34 -2.43
C GLY A 53 1.98 12.20 -3.86
N ALA A 54 1.59 11.13 -4.56
CA ALA A 54 1.97 10.89 -5.94
C ALA A 54 1.54 12.01 -6.91
N VAL A 55 0.34 12.57 -6.74
CA VAL A 55 -0.13 13.73 -7.53
C VAL A 55 0.77 14.94 -7.34
N LEU A 56 1.26 15.18 -6.12
CA LEU A 56 2.16 16.30 -5.80
C LEU A 56 3.59 16.09 -6.34
N GLY A 57 3.98 14.84 -6.60
CA GLY A 57 5.33 14.45 -7.02
C GLY A 57 5.49 14.14 -8.52
N MET A 58 4.51 14.48 -9.36
CA MET A 58 4.43 14.06 -10.77
C MET A 58 5.63 14.47 -11.67
N PHE A 59 6.62 15.19 -11.15
CA PHE A 59 7.71 15.80 -11.91
C PHE A 59 9.13 15.39 -11.45
N ILE A 60 9.29 14.39 -10.57
CA ILE A 60 10.59 14.10 -9.91
C ILE A 60 11.50 13.19 -10.76
N SER A 61 10.97 12.11 -11.35
CA SER A 61 11.77 11.15 -12.13
C SER A 61 10.86 10.17 -12.87
N ILE A 62 11.18 9.88 -14.14
CA ILE A 62 10.38 8.99 -14.99
C ILE A 62 10.39 7.55 -14.44
N LEU A 63 11.58 7.03 -14.09
CA LEU A 63 11.71 5.67 -13.56
C LEU A 63 11.03 5.52 -12.19
N HIS A 64 11.27 6.49 -11.29
CA HIS A 64 10.62 6.52 -9.98
C HIS A 64 9.09 6.57 -10.14
N ALA A 65 8.58 7.40 -11.05
CA ALA A 65 7.15 7.53 -11.32
C ALA A 65 6.53 6.23 -11.85
N TYR A 66 7.17 5.53 -12.80
CA TYR A 66 6.63 4.26 -13.32
C TYR A 66 6.52 3.19 -12.24
N ILE A 67 7.56 3.03 -11.42
CA ILE A 67 7.55 2.04 -10.34
C ILE A 67 6.55 2.46 -9.25
N ALA A 68 6.43 3.76 -8.96
CA ALA A 68 5.43 4.30 -8.03
C ALA A 68 3.99 4.02 -8.50
N ILE A 69 3.69 4.24 -9.78
CA ILE A 69 2.38 3.94 -10.36
C ILE A 69 2.07 2.44 -10.22
N ALA A 70 3.04 1.57 -10.55
CA ALA A 70 2.88 0.12 -10.37
C ALA A 70 2.58 -0.24 -8.91
N ALA A 71 3.26 0.38 -7.95
CA ALA A 71 3.03 0.17 -6.53
C ALA A 71 1.61 0.60 -6.09
N ILE A 72 1.15 1.77 -6.56
CA ILE A 72 -0.19 2.29 -6.26
C ILE A 72 -1.28 1.39 -6.86
N MET A 73 -1.08 0.90 -8.08
CA MET A 73 -2.02 -0.04 -8.70
C MET A 73 -2.08 -1.37 -7.93
N LEU A 74 -0.93 -1.92 -7.53
CA LEU A 74 -0.87 -3.12 -6.70
C LEU A 74 -1.56 -2.93 -5.34
N LEU A 75 -1.37 -1.77 -4.71
CA LEU A 75 -2.05 -1.42 -3.46
C LEU A 75 -3.57 -1.35 -3.66
N ALA A 76 -4.04 -0.64 -4.68
CA ALA A 76 -5.47 -0.52 -4.99
C ALA A 76 -6.11 -1.89 -5.26
N MET A 77 -5.44 -2.77 -6.02
CA MET A 77 -5.88 -4.14 -6.24
C MET A 77 -5.91 -4.96 -4.94
N GLY A 78 -4.91 -4.79 -4.07
CA GLY A 78 -4.85 -5.44 -2.76
C GLY A 78 -6.03 -5.06 -1.86
N ILE A 79 -6.32 -3.76 -1.77
CA ILE A 79 -7.44 -3.21 -0.98
C ILE A 79 -8.77 -3.68 -1.58
N GLY A 80 -9.00 -3.45 -2.87
CA GLY A 80 -10.26 -3.81 -3.54
C GLY A 80 -10.53 -5.31 -3.50
N GLY A 81 -9.51 -6.14 -3.76
CA GLY A 81 -9.59 -7.58 -3.63
C GLY A 81 -9.90 -8.02 -2.19
N GLY A 82 -9.23 -7.43 -1.19
CA GLY A 82 -9.49 -7.73 0.22
C GLY A 82 -10.92 -7.37 0.66
N MET A 83 -11.43 -6.23 0.20
CA MET A 83 -12.81 -5.80 0.47
C MET A 83 -13.83 -6.74 -0.17
N PHE A 84 -13.69 -7.03 -1.47
CA PHE A 84 -14.57 -7.97 -2.17
C PHE A 84 -14.57 -9.36 -1.51
N TYR A 85 -13.39 -9.82 -1.11
CA TYR A 85 -13.23 -11.13 -0.48
C TYR A 85 -13.86 -11.24 0.92
N THR A 86 -13.87 -10.14 1.68
CA THR A 86 -14.43 -10.12 3.03
C THR A 86 -15.96 -10.03 3.04
N THR A 87 -16.58 -9.57 1.94
CA THR A 87 -18.04 -9.49 1.79
C THR A 87 -18.66 -10.76 1.20
N VAL A 88 -17.90 -11.59 0.49
CA VAL A 88 -18.39 -12.85 -0.07
C VAL A 88 -18.29 -13.99 0.96
N LYS A 89 -19.44 -14.47 1.45
CA LYS A 89 -19.52 -15.64 2.36
C LYS A 89 -19.83 -16.90 1.55
N PRO A 90 -19.02 -17.98 1.66
CA PRO A 90 -19.37 -19.27 1.07
C PRO A 90 -20.68 -19.81 1.64
N ALA A 91 -21.46 -20.52 0.82
CA ALA A 91 -22.56 -21.33 1.31
C ALA A 91 -22.04 -22.42 2.26
N ALA A 92 -22.83 -22.77 3.28
CA ALA A 92 -22.47 -23.83 4.22
C ALA A 92 -22.33 -25.17 3.47
N GLY A 93 -21.23 -25.90 3.70
CA GLY A 93 -20.96 -27.19 3.05
C GLY A 93 -20.19 -27.12 1.73
N ASP A 94 -19.94 -25.92 1.19
CA ASP A 94 -19.15 -25.76 -0.03
C ASP A 94 -17.64 -25.78 0.25
N ASN A 95 -17.07 -26.99 0.27
CA ASN A 95 -15.65 -27.24 0.46
C ASN A 95 -14.78 -26.61 -0.66
N ALA A 96 -15.32 -26.47 -1.89
CA ALA A 96 -14.61 -25.87 -3.00
C ALA A 96 -14.49 -24.34 -2.81
N ALA A 97 -15.55 -23.68 -2.35
CA ALA A 97 -15.51 -22.26 -2.01
C ALA A 97 -14.63 -21.98 -0.78
N ALA A 98 -14.57 -22.88 0.20
CA ALA A 98 -13.63 -22.79 1.32
C ALA A 98 -12.15 -22.91 0.86
N GLY A 99 -11.87 -23.81 -0.09
CA GLY A 99 -10.56 -23.95 -0.72
C GLY A 99 -10.13 -22.68 -1.48
N LYS A 100 -11.02 -22.13 -2.31
CA LYS A 100 -10.82 -20.86 -3.02
C LYS A 100 -10.59 -19.70 -2.05
N LYS A 101 -11.28 -19.70 -0.90
CA LYS A 101 -11.05 -18.75 0.18
C LYS A 101 -9.61 -18.75 0.66
N LYS A 102 -9.12 -19.94 1.03
CA LYS A 102 -7.75 -20.11 1.52
C LYS A 102 -6.73 -19.67 0.47
N GLN A 103 -6.94 -20.03 -0.79
CA GLN A 103 -6.07 -19.62 -1.90
C GLN A 103 -6.05 -18.10 -2.07
N PHE A 104 -7.21 -17.44 -2.08
CA PHE A 104 -7.30 -15.99 -2.18
C PHE A 104 -6.58 -15.31 -1.02
N ARG A 105 -6.78 -15.78 0.21
CA ARG A 105 -6.07 -15.23 1.38
C ARG A 105 -4.55 -15.31 1.21
N THR A 106 -4.02 -16.43 0.70
CA THR A 106 -2.59 -16.56 0.40
C THR A 106 -2.14 -15.57 -0.67
N MET A 107 -2.90 -15.42 -1.75
CA MET A 107 -2.60 -14.44 -2.81
C MET A 107 -2.64 -13.01 -2.29
N HIS A 108 -3.63 -12.66 -1.46
CA HIS A 108 -3.73 -11.32 -0.85
C HIS A 108 -2.54 -11.02 0.07
N ILE A 109 -2.11 -11.99 0.89
CA ILE A 109 -0.93 -11.83 1.76
C ILE A 109 0.34 -11.66 0.92
N ASN A 110 0.54 -12.50 -0.09
CA ASN A 110 1.71 -12.41 -0.97
C ASN A 110 1.70 -11.12 -1.80
N GLY A 111 0.53 -10.71 -2.30
CA GLY A 111 0.33 -9.44 -2.98
C GLY A 111 0.68 -8.25 -2.09
N GLY A 112 0.17 -8.22 -0.85
CA GLY A 112 0.50 -7.16 0.12
C GLY A 112 1.99 -7.11 0.48
N ARG A 113 2.68 -8.26 0.56
CA ARG A 113 4.15 -8.30 0.72
C ARG A 113 4.86 -7.70 -0.48
N LEU A 114 4.46 -8.09 -1.69
CA LEU A 114 5.03 -7.55 -2.92
C LEU A 114 4.83 -6.04 -3.02
N THR A 115 3.61 -5.54 -2.75
CA THR A 115 3.31 -4.10 -2.71
C THR A 115 4.25 -3.36 -1.76
N ASN A 116 4.47 -3.89 -0.54
CA ASN A 116 5.38 -3.27 0.42
C ASN A 116 6.84 -3.25 -0.05
N ILE A 117 7.30 -4.32 -0.69
CA ILE A 117 8.66 -4.36 -1.26
C ILE A 117 8.81 -3.32 -2.37
N VAL A 118 7.84 -3.24 -3.29
CA VAL A 118 7.87 -2.26 -4.39
C VAL A 118 7.80 -0.84 -3.84
N LEU A 119 6.95 -0.55 -2.84
CA LEU A 119 6.90 0.76 -2.19
C LEU A 119 8.23 1.13 -1.53
N LEU A 120 8.90 0.18 -0.87
CA LEU A 120 10.23 0.41 -0.31
C LEU A 120 11.25 0.79 -1.39
N VAL A 121 11.25 0.09 -2.52
CA VAL A 121 12.13 0.41 -3.67
C VAL A 121 11.82 1.82 -4.19
N VAL A 122 10.55 2.18 -4.34
CA VAL A 122 10.13 3.52 -4.79
C VAL A 122 10.65 4.60 -3.84
N ILE A 123 10.49 4.40 -2.53
CA ILE A 123 10.94 5.34 -1.49
C ILE A 123 12.46 5.52 -1.56
N VAL A 124 13.23 4.43 -1.64
CA VAL A 124 14.70 4.49 -1.75
C VAL A 124 15.14 5.23 -3.01
N LEU A 125 14.53 4.93 -4.17
CA LEU A 125 14.81 5.65 -5.42
C LEU A 125 14.45 7.14 -5.33
N GLY A 126 13.38 7.48 -4.61
CA GLY A 126 12.98 8.87 -4.36
C GLY A 126 14.03 9.62 -3.55
N PHE A 127 14.52 9.03 -2.45
CA PHE A 127 15.59 9.61 -1.64
C PHE A 127 16.89 9.79 -2.41
N LEU A 128 17.31 8.79 -3.20
CA LEU A 128 18.50 8.89 -4.04
C LEU A 128 18.37 10.01 -5.08
N SER A 129 17.20 10.12 -5.72
CA SER A 129 16.93 11.19 -6.69
C SER A 129 16.98 12.58 -6.04
N PHE A 130 16.43 12.70 -4.82
CA PHE A 130 16.45 13.94 -4.06
C PHE A 130 17.85 14.32 -3.56
N ALA A 131 18.63 13.35 -3.06
CA ALA A 131 20.00 13.58 -2.62
C ALA A 131 20.90 14.07 -3.76
N ASN A 132 20.77 13.47 -4.94
CA ASN A 132 21.47 13.92 -6.15
C ASN A 132 21.10 15.36 -6.55
N LEU A 133 19.87 15.79 -6.26
CA LEU A 133 19.41 17.15 -6.56
C LEU A 133 19.98 18.19 -5.57
N LEU A 134 20.37 17.78 -4.36
CA LEU A 134 20.98 18.63 -3.33
C LEU A 134 22.51 18.68 -3.40
N SER A 135 23.14 17.72 -4.08
CA SER A 135 24.60 17.65 -4.26
C SER A 135 25.13 18.48 -5.42
N ILE A 136 24.26 19.24 -6.10
CA ILE A 136 24.56 20.18 -7.20
C ILE A 136 24.43 21.59 -6.66
#